data_AF-A0A7J3QF74-F1
#
_entry.id   AF-A0A7J3QF74-F1
#
_cell.length_a   1.000
_cell.length_b   1.000
_cell.length_c   1.000
_cell.angle_alpha   90.00
_cell.angle_beta   90.00
_cell.angle_gamma   90.00
#
_symmetry.space_group_name_H-M   'P 1'
#
loop_
_entity.id
_entity.type
_entity.pdbx_description
1 polymer ?
#
loop_
_entity_poly.entity_id
_entity_poly.type
_entity_poly.pdbx_seq_one_letter_code
_entity_poly.pdbx_strand_id
1 'polypeptide(L)'
;MDMNMFNAVQNKGRVELLVAYLMKDTGIIEYISIGSIEFKIAVQKFVYLLQVVGGLDLGFKFEWLSMGPYSKGLQNYYQKISRVLTNNLNRVEELNHFEQNALEAVKKLLFGVKDQIAKLDVKTLEIVASLIMLCRDVYPKPLDPVEELIKRKKLFKEDVLRIWEVIDKFGICI
;
A
#
# COMPACT_ATOMS: atom_id res chain seq x y z
N MET A 1 -10.36 24.73 24.33
CA MET A 1 -9.47 23.60 24.65
C MET A 1 -9.40 22.74 23.41
N ASP A 2 -8.26 22.78 22.72
CA ASP A 2 -8.06 22.17 21.41
C ASP A 2 -8.15 20.65 21.44
N MET A 3 -9.19 20.13 20.78
CA MET A 3 -9.44 18.70 20.59
C MET A 3 -8.53 18.07 19.51
N ASN A 4 -7.61 18.85 18.94
CA ASN A 4 -6.78 18.47 17.79
C ASN A 4 -5.38 17.95 18.16
N MET A 5 -4.98 17.97 19.44
CA MET A 5 -3.63 17.58 19.85
C MET A 5 -3.50 16.16 20.42
N PHE A 6 -4.61 15.47 20.71
CA PHE A 6 -4.59 14.16 21.36
C PHE A 6 -4.60 12.94 20.40
N ASN A 7 -4.90 13.13 19.10
CA ASN A 7 -5.03 12.00 18.17
C ASN A 7 -3.75 11.65 17.39
N ALA A 8 -2.72 12.49 17.41
CA ALA A 8 -1.52 12.29 16.58
C ALA A 8 -0.50 11.27 17.16
N VAL A 9 -0.72 10.75 18.37
CA VAL A 9 0.31 10.03 19.13
C VAL A 9 0.02 8.52 19.33
N GLN A 10 -1.16 7.99 18.93
CA GLN A 10 -1.50 6.58 19.20
C GLN A 10 -1.52 5.60 18.00
N ASN A 11 -1.50 6.04 16.73
CA ASN A 11 -1.74 5.12 15.60
C ASN A 11 -0.51 4.41 15.00
N LYS A 12 0.72 4.73 15.42
CA LYS A 12 1.92 4.05 14.90
C LYS A 12 2.11 2.63 15.43
N GLY A 13 1.32 2.22 16.42
CA GLY A 13 1.54 1.01 17.22
C GLY A 13 1.17 -0.31 16.56
N ARG A 14 0.45 -0.30 15.42
CA ARG A 14 -0.09 -1.53 14.81
C ARG A 14 0.19 -1.67 13.31
N VAL A 15 1.06 -0.83 12.77
CA VAL A 15 1.46 -0.85 11.35
C VAL A 15 1.96 -2.24 10.95
N GLU A 16 2.76 -2.86 11.82
CA GLU A 16 3.30 -4.19 11.60
C GLU A 16 2.23 -5.26 11.44
N LEU A 17 1.15 -5.15 12.22
CA LEU A 17 0.04 -6.10 12.22
C LEU A 17 -0.82 -5.92 10.97
N LEU A 18 -1.20 -4.68 10.64
CA LEU A 18 -2.00 -4.37 9.45
C LEU A 18 -1.31 -4.79 8.16
N VAL A 19 -0.01 -4.49 8.03
CA VAL A 19 0.77 -4.89 6.86
C VAL A 19 0.90 -6.41 6.81
N ALA A 20 1.12 -7.08 7.94
CA ALA A 20 1.18 -8.54 7.98
C ALA A 20 -0.14 -9.20 7.55
N TYR A 21 -1.29 -8.64 7.94
CA TYR A 21 -2.60 -9.11 7.47
C TYR A 21 -2.75 -8.96 5.96
N LEU A 22 -2.48 -7.76 5.42
CA LEU A 22 -2.55 -7.56 3.96
C LEU A 22 -1.63 -8.52 3.21
N MET A 23 -0.39 -8.68 3.69
CA MET A 23 0.58 -9.57 3.08
C MET A 23 0.13 -11.04 3.03
N LYS A 24 -0.51 -11.52 4.10
CA LYS A 24 -1.06 -12.87 4.16
C LYS A 24 -2.31 -13.00 3.28
N ASP A 25 -3.26 -12.08 3.43
CA ASP A 25 -4.56 -12.18 2.77
C ASP A 25 -4.46 -11.98 1.24
N THR A 26 -3.49 -11.18 0.78
CA THR A 26 -3.22 -11.06 -0.66
C THR A 26 -2.40 -12.23 -1.23
N GLY A 27 -1.87 -13.11 -0.37
CA GLY A 27 -0.98 -14.21 -0.76
C GLY A 27 0.39 -13.76 -1.25
N ILE A 28 0.78 -12.49 -1.08
CA ILE A 28 2.00 -11.98 -1.71
C ILE A 28 3.26 -12.65 -1.15
N ILE A 29 3.21 -13.07 0.12
CA ILE A 29 4.31 -13.75 0.83
C ILE A 29 4.64 -15.12 0.27
N GLU A 30 3.77 -15.71 -0.55
CA GLU A 30 4.05 -16.97 -1.25
C GLU A 30 5.06 -16.77 -2.38
N TYR A 31 5.20 -15.54 -2.87
CA TYR A 31 6.05 -15.19 -4.02
C TYR A 31 7.32 -14.43 -3.63
N ILE A 32 7.48 -14.06 -2.36
CA ILE A 32 8.63 -13.26 -1.89
C ILE A 32 9.27 -13.84 -0.64
N SER A 33 10.60 -13.73 -0.57
CA SER A 33 11.34 -14.06 0.63
C SER A 33 11.24 -12.94 1.67
N ILE A 34 10.89 -13.28 2.91
CA ILE A 34 10.83 -12.31 4.02
C ILE A 34 12.21 -11.69 4.24
N GLY A 35 12.26 -10.36 4.28
CA GLY A 35 13.51 -9.60 4.43
C GLY A 35 14.21 -9.23 3.12
N SER A 36 13.73 -9.73 1.97
CA SER A 36 14.24 -9.36 0.66
C SER A 36 13.96 -7.88 0.31
N ILE A 37 14.51 -7.41 -0.82
CA ILE A 37 14.18 -6.08 -1.34
C ILE A 37 12.70 -5.99 -1.74
N GLU A 38 12.15 -7.05 -2.33
CA GLU A 38 10.74 -7.14 -2.73
C GLU A 38 9.80 -7.07 -1.53
N PHE A 39 10.18 -7.70 -0.42
CA PHE A 39 9.48 -7.56 0.85
C PHE A 39 9.43 -6.10 1.31
N LYS A 40 10.56 -5.39 1.28
CA LYS A 40 10.60 -3.97 1.66
C LYS A 40 9.74 -3.11 0.74
N ILE A 41 9.75 -3.39 -0.57
CA ILE A 41 8.88 -2.71 -1.54
C ILE A 41 7.41 -2.95 -1.19
N ALA A 42 7.01 -4.20 -0.95
CA ALA A 42 5.63 -4.53 -0.60
C ALA A 42 5.18 -3.83 0.69
N VAL A 43 6.03 -3.79 1.74
CA VAL A 43 5.76 -3.02 2.97
C VAL A 43 5.48 -1.55 2.65
N GLN A 44 6.35 -0.92 1.85
CA GLN A 44 6.19 0.49 1.47
C GLN A 44 4.82 0.73 0.80
N LYS A 45 4.40 -0.18 -0.07
CA LYS A 45 3.15 -0.02 -0.83
C LYS A 45 1.93 -0.26 0.04
N PHE A 46 1.94 -1.30 0.87
CA PHE A 46 0.80 -1.55 1.76
C PHE A 46 0.58 -0.42 2.76
N VAL A 47 1.64 0.11 3.38
CA VAL A 47 1.49 1.24 4.30
C VAL A 47 0.96 2.47 3.57
N TYR A 48 1.49 2.76 2.39
CA TYR A 48 0.98 3.86 1.57
C TYR A 48 -0.53 3.69 1.28
N LEU A 49 -0.94 2.52 0.80
CA LEU A 49 -2.33 2.20 0.48
C LEU A 49 -3.24 2.25 1.73
N LEU A 50 -2.77 1.78 2.88
CA LEU A 50 -3.50 1.90 4.14
C LEU A 50 -3.78 3.36 4.51
N GLN A 51 -2.85 4.28 4.24
CA GLN A 51 -3.07 5.70 4.50
C GLN A 51 -4.01 6.33 3.48
N VAL A 52 -3.81 6.09 2.18
CA VAL A 52 -4.54 6.84 1.13
C VAL A 52 -5.87 6.21 0.73
N VAL A 53 -5.96 4.88 0.74
CA VAL A 53 -7.18 4.13 0.40
C VAL A 53 -7.92 3.72 1.68
N GLY A 54 -7.17 3.24 2.69
CA GLY A 54 -7.75 2.84 3.97
C GLY A 54 -8.10 4.01 4.90
N GLY A 55 -7.59 5.22 4.63
CA GLY A 55 -7.87 6.41 5.42
C GLY A 55 -7.23 6.45 6.80
N LEU A 56 -6.25 5.58 7.08
CA LEU A 56 -5.56 5.56 8.37
C LEU A 56 -4.43 6.58 8.42
N ASP A 57 -4.43 7.48 9.41
CA ASP A 57 -3.24 8.28 9.70
C ASP A 57 -2.22 7.44 10.48
N LEU A 58 -1.28 6.83 9.75
CA LEU A 58 -0.16 6.07 10.30
C LEU A 58 1.08 6.96 10.53
N GLY A 59 0.99 8.26 10.24
CA GLY A 59 2.06 9.24 10.45
C GLY A 59 3.31 9.04 9.59
N PHE A 60 3.21 8.32 8.46
CA PHE A 60 4.29 8.20 7.49
C PHE A 60 4.14 9.21 6.36
N LYS A 61 5.23 9.94 6.10
CA LYS A 61 5.34 10.80 4.92
C LYS A 61 5.90 9.98 3.76
N PHE A 62 5.28 10.11 2.61
CA PHE A 62 5.69 9.43 1.38
C PHE A 62 6.19 10.42 0.34
N GLU A 63 7.26 10.04 -0.33
CA GLU A 63 7.82 10.72 -1.48
C GLU A 63 7.89 9.77 -2.68
N TRP A 64 7.90 10.33 -3.88
CA TRP A 64 8.01 9.55 -5.10
C TRP A 64 9.47 9.22 -5.40
N LEU A 65 9.84 7.94 -5.33
CA LEU A 65 11.17 7.46 -5.73
C LEU A 65 11.10 6.49 -6.92
N SER A 66 12.22 5.87 -7.28
CA SER A 66 12.36 4.96 -8.43
C SER A 66 11.32 3.83 -8.42
N MET A 67 11.03 3.28 -7.25
CA MET A 67 10.03 2.21 -7.05
C MET A 67 8.65 2.76 -6.67
N GLY A 68 8.35 4.05 -6.89
CA GLY A 68 7.08 4.69 -6.50
C GLY A 68 7.08 5.19 -5.04
N PRO A 69 5.93 5.13 -4.33
CA PRO A 69 5.80 5.65 -2.97
C PRO A 69 6.82 5.08 -2.00
N TYR A 70 7.58 5.96 -1.35
CA TYR A 70 8.59 5.57 -0.37
C TYR A 70 8.52 6.44 0.87
N SER A 71 8.63 5.81 2.04
CA SER A 71 8.82 6.46 3.32
C SER A 71 10.09 5.96 3.99
N LYS A 72 11.03 6.88 4.27
CA LYS A 72 12.22 6.58 5.06
C LYS A 72 11.88 6.05 6.46
N GLY A 73 10.77 6.51 7.03
CA GLY A 73 10.32 6.11 8.38
C GLY A 73 10.04 4.61 8.52
N LEU A 74 9.71 3.92 7.42
CA LEU A 74 9.40 2.49 7.42
C LEU A 74 10.63 1.59 7.53
N GLN A 75 11.84 2.11 7.40
CA GLN A 75 13.07 1.33 7.61
C GLN A 75 13.09 0.67 8.99
N ASN A 76 12.52 1.32 10.01
CA ASN A 76 12.45 0.82 11.38
C ASN A 76 11.36 -0.24 11.60
N TYR A 77 10.52 -0.53 10.60
CA TYR A 77 9.38 -1.43 10.70
C TYR A 77 9.58 -2.76 9.98
N TYR A 78 10.50 -2.86 9.02
CA TYR A 78 10.71 -4.09 8.25
C TYR A 78 10.97 -5.32 9.14
N GLN A 79 11.84 -5.18 10.15
CA GLN A 79 12.14 -6.27 11.08
C GLN A 79 10.96 -6.61 11.98
N LYS A 80 10.14 -5.63 12.37
CA LYS A 80 8.94 -5.87 13.18
C LYS A 80 7.90 -6.67 12.38
N ILE A 81 7.62 -6.24 11.16
CA ILE A 81 6.70 -6.94 10.24
C ILE A 81 7.18 -8.36 9.95
N SER A 82 8.48 -8.52 9.67
CA SER A 82 9.11 -9.84 9.47
C SER A 82 8.82 -10.77 10.66
N ARG A 83 9.06 -10.32 11.89
CA ARG A 83 8.78 -11.09 13.11
C ARG A 83 7.30 -11.45 13.27
N VAL A 84 6.39 -10.53 12.95
CA VAL A 84 4.94 -10.78 12.99
C VAL A 84 4.54 -11.86 11.98
N LEU A 85 5.11 -11.83 10.78
CA LEU A 85 4.84 -12.84 9.76
C LEU A 85 5.39 -14.22 10.14
N THR A 86 6.61 -14.30 10.68
CA THR A 86 7.27 -15.57 11.02
C THR A 86 6.73 -16.24 12.27
N ASN A 87 6.28 -15.48 13.27
CA ASN A 87 5.94 -16.06 14.57
C ASN A 87 4.56 -16.74 14.64
N ASN A 88 3.85 -16.87 13.52
CA ASN A 88 2.42 -17.19 13.43
C ASN A 88 1.58 -16.22 14.28
N LEU A 89 0.45 -15.75 13.75
CA LEU A 89 -0.42 -14.75 14.42
C LEU A 89 -1.20 -15.38 15.60
N ASN A 90 -0.56 -16.21 16.42
CA ASN A 90 -1.18 -16.97 17.50
C ASN A 90 -1.60 -16.11 18.70
N ARG A 91 -1.34 -14.79 18.64
CA ARG A 91 -1.95 -13.77 19.48
C ARG A 91 -2.60 -12.76 18.55
N VAL A 92 -3.77 -13.11 18.05
CA VAL A 92 -4.63 -12.21 17.27
C VAL A 92 -5.07 -11.11 18.22
N GLU A 93 -4.30 -10.03 18.28
CA GLU A 93 -4.82 -8.79 18.84
C GLU A 93 -5.99 -8.36 17.96
N GLU A 94 -7.18 -8.25 18.53
CA GLU A 94 -8.37 -7.84 17.78
C GLU A 94 -8.13 -6.47 17.14
N LEU A 95 -8.35 -6.40 15.84
CA LEU A 95 -8.33 -5.14 15.09
C LEU A 95 -9.58 -4.35 15.46
N ASN A 96 -9.44 -3.05 15.63
CA ASN A 96 -10.62 -2.20 15.82
C ASN A 96 -11.38 -2.03 14.49
N HIS A 97 -12.61 -1.52 14.56
CA HIS A 97 -13.47 -1.37 13.39
C HIS A 97 -12.86 -0.48 12.28
N PHE A 98 -12.11 0.57 12.64
CA PHE A 98 -11.45 1.44 11.65
C PHE A 98 -10.33 0.70 10.92
N GLU A 99 -9.52 -0.06 11.64
CA GLU A 99 -8.45 -0.90 11.09
C GLU A 99 -9.01 -1.98 10.17
N GLN A 100 -10.09 -2.64 10.56
CA GLN A 100 -10.77 -3.64 9.73
C GLN A 100 -11.29 -3.01 8.44
N ASN A 101 -11.98 -1.88 8.52
CA ASN A 101 -12.49 -1.18 7.33
C ASN A 101 -11.37 -0.73 6.40
N ALA A 102 -10.26 -0.24 6.94
CA ALA A 102 -9.10 0.14 6.15
C ALA A 102 -8.48 -1.05 5.41
N LEU A 103 -8.34 -2.20 6.09
CA LEU A 103 -7.87 -3.43 5.45
C LEU A 103 -8.82 -3.86 4.33
N GLU A 104 -10.12 -3.90 4.59
CA GLU A 104 -11.11 -4.32 3.59
C GLU A 104 -11.16 -3.37 2.38
N ALA A 105 -11.01 -2.06 2.58
CA ALA A 105 -10.92 -1.10 1.48
C ALA A 105 -9.70 -1.38 0.57
N VAL A 106 -8.53 -1.61 1.17
CA VAL A 106 -7.30 -1.94 0.44
C VAL A 106 -7.42 -3.30 -0.26
N LYS A 107 -7.96 -4.33 0.42
CA LYS A 107 -8.18 -5.65 -0.17
C LYS A 107 -9.12 -5.60 -1.36
N LYS A 108 -10.25 -4.89 -1.23
CA LYS A 108 -11.22 -4.74 -2.31
C LYS A 108 -10.58 -4.14 -3.56
N LEU A 109 -9.74 -3.12 -3.40
CA LEU A 109 -8.97 -2.54 -4.50
C LEU A 109 -8.02 -3.58 -5.12
N LEU A 110 -7.20 -4.24 -4.31
CA LEU A 110 -6.16 -5.15 -4.81
C LEU A 110 -6.74 -6.43 -5.43
N PHE A 111 -7.85 -6.94 -4.90
CA PHE A 111 -8.57 -8.07 -5.51
C PHE A 111 -9.29 -7.65 -6.79
N GLY A 112 -9.88 -6.44 -6.83
CA GLY A 112 -10.40 -5.90 -8.08
C GLY A 112 -9.33 -5.80 -9.17
N VAL A 113 -8.10 -5.39 -8.81
CA VAL A 113 -6.95 -5.41 -9.72
C VAL A 113 -6.58 -6.84 -10.13
N LYS A 114 -6.46 -7.74 -9.17
CA LYS A 114 -6.15 -9.17 -9.42
C LYS A 114 -7.13 -9.80 -10.39
N ASP A 115 -8.41 -9.50 -10.27
CA ASP A 115 -9.46 -10.02 -11.16
C ASP A 115 -9.32 -9.50 -12.60
N GLN A 116 -8.81 -8.29 -12.80
CA GLN A 116 -8.63 -7.70 -14.15
C GLN A 116 -7.37 -8.17 -14.87
N ILE A 117 -6.28 -8.45 -14.14
CA ILE A 117 -4.99 -8.82 -14.75
C ILE A 117 -4.51 -10.24 -14.40
N ALA A 118 -5.34 -11.01 -13.69
CA ALA A 118 -5.08 -12.38 -13.22
C ALA A 118 -3.81 -12.54 -12.36
N LYS A 119 -3.30 -11.46 -11.75
CA LYS A 119 -2.05 -11.46 -10.98
C LYS A 119 -2.03 -10.36 -9.93
N LEU A 120 -1.40 -10.66 -8.78
CA LEU A 120 -1.09 -9.68 -7.74
C LEU A 120 0.29 -10.00 -7.14
N ASP A 121 1.34 -9.58 -7.83
CA ASP A 121 2.72 -9.64 -7.34
C ASP A 121 3.23 -8.26 -6.89
N VAL A 122 4.49 -8.20 -6.46
CA VAL A 122 5.12 -6.95 -5.99
C VAL A 122 5.13 -5.88 -7.07
N LYS A 123 5.35 -6.26 -8.33
CA LYS A 123 5.33 -5.34 -9.47
C LYS A 123 3.94 -4.75 -9.67
N THR A 124 2.90 -5.57 -9.59
CA THR A 124 1.50 -5.14 -9.66
C THR A 124 1.18 -4.18 -8.52
N LEU A 125 1.54 -4.54 -7.29
CA LEU A 125 1.35 -3.71 -6.11
C LEU A 125 2.07 -2.36 -6.23
N GLU A 126 3.28 -2.37 -6.80
CA GLU A 126 4.03 -1.16 -7.10
C GLU A 126 3.31 -0.28 -8.13
N ILE A 127 2.75 -0.86 -9.19
CA ILE A 127 1.99 -0.11 -10.21
C ILE A 127 0.77 0.55 -9.58
N VAL A 128 -0.02 -0.19 -8.78
CA VAL A 128 -1.21 0.32 -8.11
C VAL A 128 -0.87 1.53 -7.23
N ALA A 129 0.08 1.36 -6.32
CA ALA A 129 0.49 2.42 -5.41
C ALA A 129 1.12 3.61 -6.16
N SER A 130 1.83 3.34 -7.25
CA SER A 130 2.44 4.36 -8.11
C SER A 130 1.39 5.21 -8.84
N LEU A 131 0.38 4.59 -9.46
CA LEU A 131 -0.70 5.32 -10.13
C LEU A 131 -1.46 6.23 -9.16
N ILE A 132 -1.79 5.70 -7.97
CA ILE A 132 -2.48 6.47 -6.93
C ILE A 132 -1.64 7.68 -6.49
N MET A 133 -0.33 7.50 -6.27
CA MET A 133 0.52 8.61 -5.85
C MET A 133 0.71 9.65 -6.95
N LEU A 134 0.86 9.23 -8.22
CA LEU A 134 0.93 10.16 -9.34
C LEU A 134 -0.36 10.97 -9.49
N CYS A 135 -1.52 10.34 -9.33
CA CYS A 135 -2.80 11.04 -9.48
C CYS A 135 -3.15 11.93 -8.28
N ARG A 136 -2.58 11.69 -7.11
CA ARG A 136 -3.03 12.33 -5.86
C ARG A 136 -1.99 13.20 -5.18
N ASP A 137 -0.77 12.69 -5.01
CA ASP A 137 0.20 13.25 -4.06
C ASP A 137 1.43 13.88 -4.71
N VAL A 138 1.75 13.53 -5.96
CA VAL A 138 2.88 14.11 -6.70
C VAL A 138 2.54 15.52 -7.20
N TYR A 139 3.45 16.46 -6.96
CA TYR A 139 3.37 17.82 -7.47
C TYR A 139 4.58 18.19 -8.35
N PRO A 140 4.37 18.82 -9.54
CA PRO A 140 3.06 19.08 -10.16
C PRO A 140 2.35 17.77 -10.55
N LYS A 141 1.01 17.76 -10.45
CA LYS A 141 0.20 16.59 -10.83
C LYS A 141 0.36 16.35 -12.34
N PRO A 142 0.79 15.15 -12.78
CA PRO A 142 0.89 14.83 -14.20
C PRO A 142 -0.50 14.90 -14.85
N LEU A 143 -0.54 15.32 -16.12
CA LEU A 143 -1.78 15.35 -16.92
C LEU A 143 -2.35 13.94 -17.12
N ASP A 144 -1.46 12.97 -17.38
CA ASP A 144 -1.80 11.56 -17.54
C ASP A 144 -0.89 10.71 -16.62
N PRO A 145 -1.37 10.31 -15.43
CA PRO A 145 -0.64 9.43 -14.53
C PRO A 145 -0.24 8.08 -15.17
N VAL A 146 -1.04 7.56 -16.10
CA VAL A 146 -0.78 6.27 -16.78
C VAL A 146 0.38 6.42 -17.75
N GLU A 147 0.34 7.43 -18.62
CA GLU A 147 1.43 7.70 -19.56
C GLU A 147 2.73 8.01 -18.84
N GLU A 148 2.66 8.82 -17.77
CA GLU A 148 3.82 9.17 -16.94
C GLU A 148 4.46 7.92 -16.31
N LEU A 149 3.64 7.01 -15.79
CA LEU A 149 4.14 5.77 -15.20
C LEU A 149 4.78 4.84 -16.23
N ILE A 150 4.14 4.67 -17.40
CA ILE A 150 4.64 3.82 -18.49
C ILE A 150 6.00 4.34 -18.96
N LYS A 151 6.14 5.66 -19.18
CA LYS A 151 7.40 6.29 -19.60
C LYS A 151 8.53 6.04 -18.59
N ARG A 152 8.25 6.17 -17.30
CA ARG A 152 9.27 6.03 -16.24
C ARG A 152 9.69 4.58 -16.01
N LYS A 153 8.76 3.62 -16.09
CA LYS A 153 8.98 2.23 -15.66
C LYS A 153 9.03 1.22 -16.80
N LYS A 154 8.82 1.62 -18.06
CA LYS A 154 8.82 0.74 -19.26
C LYS A 154 7.89 -0.47 -19.08
N LEU A 155 6.66 -0.20 -18.65
CA LEU A 155 5.65 -1.22 -18.34
C LEU A 155 4.82 -1.58 -19.59
N PHE A 156 4.20 -2.76 -19.56
CA PHE A 156 3.20 -3.15 -20.56
C PHE A 156 1.96 -2.26 -20.40
N LYS A 157 1.64 -1.51 -21.46
CA LYS A 157 0.60 -0.48 -21.43
C LYS A 157 -0.77 -1.05 -21.07
N GLU A 158 -1.08 -2.22 -21.58
CA GLU A 158 -2.37 -2.91 -21.40
C GLU A 158 -2.62 -3.23 -19.92
N ASP A 159 -1.62 -3.72 -19.20
CA ASP A 159 -1.73 -4.00 -17.76
C ASP A 159 -1.95 -2.71 -16.97
N VAL A 160 -1.20 -1.65 -17.26
CA VAL A 160 -1.34 -0.36 -16.55
C VAL A 160 -2.73 0.24 -16.77
N LEU A 161 -3.27 0.16 -17.99
CA LEU A 161 -4.61 0.65 -18.30
C LEU A 161 -5.69 -0.13 -17.54
N ARG A 162 -5.62 -1.47 -17.53
CA ARG A 162 -6.56 -2.31 -16.78
C ARG A 162 -6.50 -2.05 -15.29
N ILE A 163 -5.30 -1.85 -14.73
CA ILE A 163 -5.14 -1.45 -13.32
C ILE A 163 -5.76 -0.08 -13.08
N TRP A 164 -5.52 0.88 -13.99
CA TRP A 164 -6.06 2.24 -13.88
C TRP A 164 -7.59 2.27 -13.90
N GLU A 165 -8.23 1.47 -14.76
CA GLU A 165 -9.69 1.34 -14.79
C GLU A 165 -10.28 0.91 -13.45
N VAL A 166 -9.58 0.06 -12.70
CA VAL A 166 -10.00 -0.32 -11.35
C VAL A 166 -9.81 0.86 -10.39
N ILE A 167 -8.66 1.52 -10.40
CA ILE A 167 -8.36 2.66 -9.51
C ILE A 167 -9.37 3.80 -9.71
N ASP A 168 -9.71 4.11 -10.97
CA ASP A 168 -10.65 5.16 -11.34
C ASP A 168 -12.07 4.86 -10.82
N LYS A 169 -12.53 3.60 -10.96
CA LYS A 169 -13.82 3.14 -10.41
C LYS A 169 -13.92 3.25 -8.90
N PHE A 170 -12.80 3.22 -8.18
CA PHE A 170 -12.76 3.41 -6.73
C PHE A 170 -12.82 4.89 -6.32
N GLY A 171 -12.72 5.83 -7.26
CA GLY A 171 -12.83 7.27 -7.00
C GLY A 171 -11.67 7.83 -6.17
N ILE A 172 -10.49 7.21 -6.24
CA ILE A 172 -9.32 7.60 -5.43
C ILE A 172 -8.65 8.88 -5.96
N CYS A 173 -8.75 9.12 -7.27
CA CYS A 173 -7.99 10.15 -8.00
C CYS A 173 -8.79 11.45 -8.27
N ILE A 174 -9.97 11.59 -7.67
CA ILE A 174 -10.93 12.69 -7.84
C ILE A 174 -10.56 13.87 -6.93
#